data_AF-A0A317KPQ5-F1
#
_entry.id   AF-A0A317KPQ5-F1
#
_cell.length_a   1.000
_cell.length_b   1.000
_cell.length_c   1.000
_cell.angle_alpha   90.00
_cell.angle_beta   90.00
_cell.angle_gamma   90.00
#
_symmetry.space_group_name_H-M   'P 1'
#
loop_
_entity.id
_entity.type
_entity.pdbx_description
1 polymer ?
#
loop_
_entity_poly.entity_id
_entity_poly.type
_entity_poly.pdbx_seq_one_letter_code
_entity_poly.pdbx_strand_id
1 'polypeptide(L)'
;MKMKTIALAPAVLAAAVLLIAAPASAARGNIGFGFNATDISGFPSGAARLTGGGAYNPGTGFVKSAGGFRCTSNVGQGPLTGCLAGQGVRWDTADVDQVLLPSTTFKCTGAATEPLKTATTDEDTIVLVADFYRAGDGNDESFTAQMIVSADDIAPDIDGIQNVWIQGVGCASAIAHFSS
;
A
#
# COMPACT_ATOMS: atom_id res chain seq x y z
N MET A 1 43.41 -77.03 -6.89
CA MET A 1 42.17 -76.26 -7.15
C MET A 1 42.04 -75.22 -6.03
N LYS A 2 42.23 -73.92 -6.31
CA LYS A 2 42.17 -72.85 -5.30
C LYS A 2 40.71 -72.43 -5.10
N MET A 3 40.19 -72.60 -3.89
CA MET A 3 38.85 -72.19 -3.49
C MET A 3 38.91 -70.77 -2.93
N LYS A 4 38.10 -69.87 -3.50
CA LYS A 4 37.94 -68.48 -3.10
C LYS A 4 37.14 -68.42 -1.79
N THR A 5 37.66 -67.69 -0.81
CA THR A 5 36.88 -67.25 0.37
C THR A 5 36.88 -65.73 0.38
N ILE A 6 35.70 -65.17 0.10
CA ILE A 6 35.36 -63.75 0.23
C ILE A 6 35.06 -63.49 1.71
N ALA A 7 35.65 -62.46 2.30
CA ALA A 7 35.21 -61.93 3.59
C ALA A 7 35.39 -60.41 3.64
N LEU A 8 34.23 -59.76 3.54
CA LEU A 8 33.77 -58.43 3.95
C LEU A 8 34.79 -57.38 4.44
N ALA A 9 34.86 -56.27 3.71
CA ALA A 9 35.29 -54.98 4.22
C ALA A 9 34.18 -54.36 5.09
N PRO A 10 34.48 -53.81 6.28
CA PRO A 10 33.52 -52.99 7.01
C PRO A 10 33.51 -51.58 6.40
N ALA A 11 32.52 -51.29 5.57
CA ALA A 11 32.20 -49.92 5.17
C ALA A 11 31.51 -49.23 6.35
N VAL A 12 32.25 -48.39 7.07
CA VAL A 12 31.70 -47.53 8.13
C VAL A 12 30.90 -46.41 7.45
N LEU A 13 29.58 -46.56 7.39
CA LEU A 13 28.67 -45.51 6.95
C LEU A 13 28.48 -44.52 8.11
N ALA A 14 29.31 -43.47 8.17
CA ALA A 14 29.06 -42.33 9.05
C ALA A 14 28.05 -41.39 8.35
N ALA A 15 26.76 -41.60 8.60
CA ALA A 15 25.72 -40.66 8.20
C ALA A 15 25.75 -39.44 9.13
N ALA A 16 26.49 -38.40 8.74
CA ALA A 16 26.42 -37.09 9.39
C ALA A 16 25.10 -36.42 9.00
N VAL A 17 24.10 -36.49 9.88
CA VAL A 17 22.87 -35.72 9.75
C VAL A 17 23.21 -34.27 10.11
N LEU A 18 23.51 -33.46 9.10
CA LEU A 18 23.53 -32.00 9.21
C LEU A 18 22.08 -31.52 9.38
N LEU A 19 21.64 -31.39 10.63
CA LEU A 19 20.47 -30.59 10.99
C LEU A 19 20.82 -29.13 10.69
N ILE A 20 20.51 -28.69 9.47
CA ILE A 20 20.53 -27.28 9.11
C ILE A 20 19.39 -26.64 9.91
N ALA A 21 19.68 -26.13 11.10
CA ALA A 21 18.76 -25.26 11.82
C ALA A 21 18.61 -24.01 10.95
N ALA A 22 17.54 -23.96 10.15
CA ALA A 22 17.15 -22.72 9.51
C ALA A 22 16.95 -21.69 10.62
N PRO A 23 17.54 -20.48 10.53
CA PRO A 23 17.20 -19.43 11.46
C PRO A 23 15.70 -19.20 11.34
N ALA A 24 14.97 -19.39 12.44
CA ALA A 24 13.60 -18.94 12.54
C ALA A 24 13.63 -17.42 12.55
N SER A 25 13.60 -16.80 11.38
CA SER A 25 13.32 -15.38 11.25
C SER A 25 11.95 -15.14 11.87
N ALA A 26 11.89 -14.40 12.97
CA ALA A 26 10.61 -13.92 13.48
C ALA A 26 9.96 -13.13 12.33
N ALA A 27 8.78 -13.55 11.87
CA ALA A 27 8.02 -12.79 10.91
C ALA A 27 7.75 -11.41 11.53
N ARG A 28 8.19 -10.33 10.87
CA ARG A 28 7.79 -8.98 11.27
C ARG A 28 6.26 -8.94 11.31
N GLY A 29 5.71 -8.42 12.40
CA GLY A 29 4.27 -8.20 12.54
C GLY A 29 3.76 -7.27 11.44
N ASN A 30 2.44 -7.20 11.29
CA ASN A 30 1.86 -6.22 10.38
C ASN A 30 2.06 -4.81 10.97
N ILE A 31 2.40 -3.87 10.10
CA ILE A 31 2.56 -2.46 10.43
C ILE A 31 1.17 -1.84 10.47
N GLY A 32 0.79 -1.32 11.62
CA GLY A 32 -0.45 -0.57 11.82
C GLY A 32 -0.29 0.87 11.37
N PHE A 33 -1.32 1.44 10.76
CA PHE A 33 -1.34 2.86 10.41
C PHE A 33 -2.73 3.48 10.59
N GLY A 34 -2.77 4.79 10.79
CA GLY A 34 -4.00 5.57 10.84
C GLY A 34 -3.75 7.00 10.38
N PHE A 35 -4.73 7.60 9.71
CA PHE A 35 -4.60 8.94 9.16
C PHE A 35 -5.91 9.73 9.05
N ASN A 36 -5.79 11.05 8.96
CA ASN A 36 -6.88 11.99 8.68
C ASN A 36 -6.38 13.14 7.81
N ALA A 37 -6.82 13.16 6.55
CA ALA A 37 -6.53 14.18 5.54
C ALA A 37 -7.83 14.92 5.21
N THR A 38 -7.86 16.25 5.41
CA THR A 38 -9.11 17.02 5.27
C THR A 38 -9.30 17.66 3.90
N ASP A 39 -8.24 17.83 3.12
CA ASP A 39 -8.28 18.63 1.89
C ASP A 39 -7.29 18.14 0.81
N ILE A 40 -7.43 16.87 0.40
CA ILE A 40 -6.64 16.28 -0.68
C ILE A 40 -7.06 16.96 -1.98
N SER A 41 -6.14 17.72 -2.58
CA SER A 41 -6.40 18.48 -3.80
C SER A 41 -5.09 18.77 -4.54
N GLY A 42 -5.18 19.35 -5.73
CA GLY A 42 -4.01 19.81 -6.47
C GLY A 42 -4.16 19.64 -7.97
N PHE A 43 -4.85 18.58 -8.42
CA PHE A 43 -5.22 18.45 -9.82
C PHE A 43 -6.17 19.57 -10.27
N PRO A 44 -6.31 19.83 -11.58
CA PRO A 44 -7.10 20.96 -12.10
C PRO A 44 -8.57 21.02 -11.62
N SER A 45 -9.13 19.90 -11.17
CA SER A 45 -10.42 19.89 -10.50
C SER A 45 -10.45 18.86 -9.37
N GLY A 46 -11.47 18.93 -8.52
CA GLY A 46 -11.67 17.92 -7.47
C GLY A 46 -10.90 18.20 -6.19
N ALA A 47 -11.52 17.79 -5.09
CA ALA A 47 -10.92 17.76 -3.79
C ALA A 47 -11.64 16.67 -2.98
N ALA A 48 -10.94 16.06 -2.04
CA ALA A 48 -11.49 15.00 -1.20
C ALA A 48 -11.01 15.09 0.24
N ARG A 49 -11.87 14.64 1.15
CA ARG A 49 -11.52 14.32 2.52
C ARG A 49 -11.42 12.80 2.67
N LEU A 50 -10.39 12.36 3.37
CA LEU A 50 -10.10 10.95 3.56
C LEU A 50 -9.61 10.68 4.97
N THR A 51 -10.20 9.70 5.62
CA THR A 51 -9.71 9.19 6.90
C THR A 51 -9.61 7.68 6.81
N GLY A 52 -8.77 7.07 7.64
CA GLY A 52 -8.78 5.63 7.74
C GLY A 52 -7.58 5.10 8.47
N GLY A 53 -7.37 3.81 8.31
CA GLY A 53 -6.28 3.09 8.93
C GLY A 53 -6.44 1.60 8.72
N GLY A 54 -5.48 0.84 9.19
CA GLY A 54 -5.45 -0.59 8.98
C GLY A 54 -4.09 -1.15 9.29
N ALA A 55 -3.78 -2.28 8.67
CA ALA A 55 -2.48 -2.88 8.79
C ALA A 55 -1.99 -3.42 7.44
N TYR A 56 -0.68 -3.41 7.25
CA TYR A 56 -0.03 -3.91 6.04
C TYR A 56 1.31 -4.59 6.35
N ASN A 57 1.84 -5.35 5.40
CA ASN A 57 3.14 -5.98 5.51
C ASN A 57 3.83 -6.03 4.14
N PRO A 58 4.88 -5.21 3.92
CA PRO A 58 5.59 -5.17 2.64
C PRO A 58 6.29 -6.48 2.29
N GLY A 59 6.63 -7.31 3.29
CA GLY A 59 7.28 -8.61 3.08
C GLY A 59 6.34 -9.73 2.62
N THR A 60 5.04 -9.62 2.90
CA THR A 60 4.04 -10.64 2.55
C THR A 60 3.03 -10.17 1.50
N GLY A 61 2.94 -8.87 1.24
CA GLY A 61 1.89 -8.28 0.40
C GLY A 61 0.55 -8.09 1.14
N PHE A 62 0.48 -8.41 2.44
CA PHE A 62 -0.74 -8.24 3.22
C PHE A 62 -1.12 -6.77 3.31
N VAL A 63 -2.40 -6.46 3.08
CA VAL A 63 -3.00 -5.18 3.42
C VAL A 63 -4.48 -5.38 3.72
N LYS A 64 -4.95 -4.80 4.83
CA LYS A 64 -6.38 -4.61 5.12
C LYS A 64 -6.54 -3.25 5.76
N SER A 65 -7.25 -2.37 5.06
CA SER A 65 -7.46 -1.00 5.48
C SER A 65 -8.75 -0.47 4.89
N ALA A 66 -9.37 0.46 5.62
CA ALA A 66 -10.60 1.11 5.21
C ALA A 66 -10.75 2.44 5.94
N GLY A 67 -11.76 3.20 5.55
CA GLY A 67 -12.15 4.38 6.30
C GLY A 67 -13.21 5.23 5.62
N GLY A 68 -13.24 6.50 5.99
CA GLY A 68 -14.20 7.48 5.50
C GLY A 68 -13.67 8.20 4.27
N PHE A 69 -14.53 8.39 3.27
CA PHE A 69 -14.22 9.11 2.04
C PHE A 69 -15.35 10.09 1.71
N ARG A 70 -14.99 11.30 1.26
CA ARG A 70 -15.96 12.26 0.72
C ARG A 70 -15.28 13.20 -0.27
N CYS A 71 -15.87 13.37 -1.45
CA CYS A 71 -15.50 14.45 -2.35
C CYS A 71 -16.02 15.78 -1.79
N THR A 72 -15.12 16.73 -1.56
CA THR A 72 -15.44 18.09 -1.12
C THR A 72 -15.67 19.03 -2.31
N SER A 73 -15.14 18.68 -3.47
CA SER A 73 -15.38 19.33 -4.77
C SER A 73 -15.58 18.30 -5.88
N ASN A 74 -16.22 18.69 -6.98
CA ASN A 74 -16.43 17.80 -8.14
C ASN A 74 -15.09 17.35 -8.73
N VAL A 75 -14.88 16.05 -8.86
CA VAL A 75 -13.69 15.46 -9.50
C VAL A 75 -13.97 15.23 -10.98
N GLY A 76 -13.23 15.93 -11.84
CA GLY A 76 -13.38 15.90 -13.30
C GLY A 76 -12.34 15.06 -14.03
N GLN A 77 -11.33 14.51 -13.34
CA GLN A 77 -10.26 13.73 -13.96
C GLN A 77 -9.84 12.52 -13.11
N GLY A 78 -9.14 11.59 -13.77
CA GLY A 78 -8.59 10.41 -13.14
C GLY A 78 -9.66 9.37 -12.78
N PRO A 79 -9.31 8.40 -11.93
CA PRO A 79 -10.21 7.29 -11.61
C PRO A 79 -11.46 7.71 -10.82
N LEU A 80 -11.43 8.85 -10.13
CA LEU A 80 -12.56 9.39 -9.37
C LEU A 80 -13.45 10.33 -10.21
N THR A 81 -13.26 10.40 -11.54
CA THR A 81 -14.10 11.24 -12.41
C THR A 81 -15.59 10.95 -12.21
N GLY A 82 -16.36 12.00 -11.91
CA GLY A 82 -17.79 11.90 -11.65
C GLY A 82 -18.16 11.80 -10.17
N CYS A 83 -17.18 11.81 -9.26
CA CYS A 83 -17.45 12.03 -7.85
C CYS A 83 -17.84 13.49 -7.61
N LEU A 84 -19.12 13.74 -7.31
CA LEU A 84 -19.65 15.08 -7.10
C LEU A 84 -19.41 15.56 -5.66
N ALA A 85 -19.35 16.88 -5.49
CA ALA A 85 -19.22 17.49 -4.17
C ALA A 85 -20.32 16.99 -3.22
N GLY A 86 -19.91 16.51 -2.05
CA GLY A 86 -20.80 15.92 -1.06
C GLY A 86 -21.02 14.41 -1.20
N GLN A 87 -20.58 13.78 -2.29
CA GLN A 87 -20.63 12.32 -2.44
C GLN A 87 -19.44 11.63 -1.77
N GLY A 88 -19.54 10.31 -1.63
CA GLY A 88 -18.57 9.48 -0.93
C GLY A 88 -19.04 9.15 0.50
N VAL A 89 -18.87 7.90 0.90
CA VAL A 89 -19.18 7.44 2.27
C VAL A 89 -18.04 6.65 2.89
N ARG A 90 -17.38 5.79 2.13
CA ARG A 90 -16.30 4.93 2.62
C ARG A 90 -15.33 4.58 1.50
N TRP A 91 -14.21 4.02 1.90
CA TRP A 91 -13.25 3.34 1.03
C TRP A 91 -12.73 2.08 1.74
N ASP A 92 -12.25 1.11 0.97
CA ASP A 92 -11.49 -0.03 1.47
C ASP A 92 -10.43 -0.48 0.47
N THR A 93 -9.51 -1.31 0.95
CA THR A 93 -8.54 -2.03 0.10
C THR A 93 -9.28 -2.81 -0.99
N ALA A 94 -8.93 -2.55 -2.24
CA ALA A 94 -9.62 -3.13 -3.39
C ALA A 94 -9.52 -4.67 -3.45
N ASP A 95 -10.45 -5.33 -4.12
CA ASP A 95 -10.41 -6.79 -4.35
C ASP A 95 -9.73 -7.12 -5.69
N VAL A 96 -8.41 -6.88 -5.76
CA VAL A 96 -7.59 -7.12 -6.96
C VAL A 96 -6.30 -7.88 -6.60
N ASP A 97 -5.70 -8.56 -7.58
CA ASP A 97 -4.50 -9.40 -7.39
C ASP A 97 -3.27 -8.65 -6.82
N GLN A 98 -3.26 -7.31 -6.85
CA GLN A 98 -2.19 -6.47 -6.28
C GLN A 98 -2.74 -5.21 -5.62
N VAL A 99 -3.13 -5.34 -4.36
CA VAL A 99 -3.67 -4.23 -3.56
C VAL A 99 -2.57 -3.44 -2.87
N LEU A 100 -1.59 -4.10 -2.26
CA LEU A 100 -0.40 -3.46 -1.72
C LEU A 100 0.63 -3.34 -2.84
N LEU A 101 0.94 -2.12 -3.25
CA LEU A 101 1.88 -1.86 -4.33
C LEU A 101 3.30 -1.70 -3.77
N PRO A 102 4.33 -2.26 -4.41
CA PRO A 102 5.71 -2.04 -3.96
C PRO A 102 6.12 -0.57 -4.16
N SER A 103 5.64 0.08 -5.22
CA SER A 103 5.84 1.49 -5.47
C SER A 103 4.81 2.02 -6.46
N THR A 104 4.68 3.34 -6.53
CA THR A 104 3.96 4.02 -7.61
C THR A 104 4.63 5.34 -7.96
N THR A 105 4.41 5.80 -9.20
CA THR A 105 4.78 7.14 -9.62
C THR A 105 3.58 8.08 -9.50
N PHE A 106 3.80 9.29 -9.01
CA PHE A 106 2.71 10.24 -8.76
C PHE A 106 3.10 11.69 -9.01
N LYS A 107 2.07 12.54 -9.02
CA LYS A 107 2.11 14.00 -9.04
C LYS A 107 1.07 14.52 -8.06
N CYS A 108 1.33 15.63 -7.41
CA CYS A 108 0.37 16.27 -6.51
C CYS A 108 -0.57 17.22 -7.26
N THR A 109 -0.09 17.91 -8.28
CA THR A 109 -0.83 18.96 -8.99
C THR A 109 -1.33 18.55 -10.37
N GLY A 110 -0.76 17.47 -10.92
CA GLY A 110 -1.02 17.08 -12.31
C GLY A 110 -0.47 18.06 -13.35
N ALA A 111 0.27 19.10 -12.94
CA ALA A 111 0.86 20.05 -13.86
C ALA A 111 1.88 19.36 -14.77
N ALA A 112 1.92 19.77 -16.05
CA ALA A 112 2.88 19.22 -17.02
C ALA A 112 4.33 19.49 -16.59
N THR A 113 4.58 20.64 -15.95
CA THR A 113 5.88 21.07 -15.44
C THR A 113 6.25 20.44 -14.10
N GLU A 114 5.31 19.80 -13.40
CA GLU A 114 5.64 19.08 -12.15
C GLU A 114 6.48 17.84 -12.51
N PRO A 115 7.66 17.64 -11.89
CA PRO A 115 8.42 16.40 -12.03
C PRO A 115 7.63 15.19 -11.51
N LEU A 116 7.78 14.05 -12.18
CA LEU A 116 7.20 12.80 -11.70
C LEU A 116 7.95 12.31 -10.46
N LYS A 117 7.21 11.99 -9.39
CA LYS A 117 7.74 11.51 -8.11
C LYS A 117 7.53 10.01 -7.98
N THR A 118 8.22 9.37 -7.04
CA THR A 118 8.04 7.95 -6.73
C THR A 118 7.82 7.78 -5.23
N ALA A 119 6.77 7.05 -4.85
CA ALA A 119 6.57 6.58 -3.49
C ALA A 119 6.78 5.05 -3.47
N THR A 120 7.41 4.55 -2.42
CA THR A 120 7.71 3.13 -2.21
C THR A 120 7.07 2.68 -0.91
N THR A 121 6.47 1.50 -0.89
CA THR A 121 5.94 0.93 0.34
C THR A 121 7.08 0.43 1.21
N ASP A 122 7.14 0.91 2.44
CA ASP A 122 8.12 0.54 3.47
C ASP A 122 7.49 0.59 4.88
N GLU A 123 8.27 0.83 5.93
CA GLU A 123 7.77 0.83 7.30
C GLU A 123 6.94 2.07 7.67
N ASP A 124 7.11 3.16 6.93
CA ASP A 124 6.53 4.47 7.22
C ASP A 124 5.68 5.01 6.06
N THR A 125 5.68 4.30 4.93
CA THR A 125 4.89 4.64 3.74
C THR A 125 4.13 3.41 3.23
N ILE A 126 2.85 3.62 2.92
CA ILE A 126 2.00 2.62 2.28
C ILE A 126 1.50 3.15 0.94
N VAL A 127 1.70 2.35 -0.11
CA VAL A 127 1.12 2.56 -1.44
C VAL A 127 0.11 1.44 -1.68
N LEU A 128 -1.15 1.79 -1.95
CA LEU A 128 -2.22 0.80 -2.11
C LEU A 128 -3.23 1.16 -3.19
N VAL A 129 -3.99 0.17 -3.65
CA VAL A 129 -5.18 0.33 -4.47
C VAL A 129 -6.42 0.28 -3.56
N ALA A 130 -7.30 1.26 -3.69
CA ALA A 130 -8.51 1.37 -2.89
C ALA A 130 -9.76 1.48 -3.78
N ASP A 131 -10.83 0.86 -3.30
CA ASP A 131 -12.18 1.05 -3.81
C ASP A 131 -12.89 2.13 -2.99
N PHE A 132 -13.59 3.02 -3.67
CA PHE A 132 -14.30 4.17 -3.13
C PHE A 132 -15.78 4.06 -3.45
N TYR A 133 -16.62 4.40 -2.46
CA TYR A 133 -18.05 4.16 -2.55
C TYR A 133 -18.82 5.45 -2.35
N ARG A 134 -19.75 5.75 -3.25
CA ARG A 134 -20.76 6.80 -3.09
C ARG A 134 -21.90 6.31 -2.21
N ALA A 135 -22.64 7.26 -1.63
CA ALA A 135 -23.89 6.93 -0.95
C ALA A 135 -24.89 6.36 -1.96
N GLY A 136 -25.45 5.18 -1.66
CA GLY A 136 -26.45 4.52 -2.51
C GLY A 136 -25.92 3.38 -3.38
N ASP A 137 -24.60 3.31 -3.62
CA ASP A 137 -23.98 2.24 -4.42
C ASP A 137 -23.76 0.96 -3.58
N GLY A 138 -23.99 1.02 -2.26
CA GLY A 138 -23.98 -0.14 -1.37
C GLY A 138 -22.59 -0.78 -1.25
N ASN A 139 -22.49 -2.02 -1.70
CA ASN A 139 -21.24 -2.80 -1.75
C ASN A 139 -20.60 -2.80 -3.13
N ASP A 140 -21.25 -2.20 -4.12
CA ASP A 140 -20.68 -2.03 -5.45
C ASP A 140 -19.76 -0.81 -5.42
N GLU A 141 -18.49 -1.02 -5.72
CA GLU A 141 -17.48 0.04 -5.78
C GLU A 141 -17.82 1.07 -6.86
N SER A 142 -17.76 2.35 -6.49
CA SER A 142 -18.02 3.43 -7.46
C SER A 142 -16.77 3.77 -8.27
N PHE A 143 -15.60 3.67 -7.63
CA PHE A 143 -14.31 4.03 -8.22
C PHE A 143 -13.21 3.16 -7.62
N THR A 144 -12.18 2.87 -8.40
CA THR A 144 -10.95 2.22 -7.94
C THR A 144 -9.76 3.12 -8.25
N ALA A 145 -8.93 3.45 -7.27
CA ALA A 145 -7.79 4.35 -7.44
C ALA A 145 -6.62 4.01 -6.54
N GLN A 146 -5.42 4.44 -6.92
CA GLN A 146 -4.26 4.35 -6.05
C GLN A 146 -4.25 5.44 -4.98
N MET A 147 -3.64 5.12 -3.84
CA MET A 147 -3.49 6.00 -2.70
C MET A 147 -2.11 5.81 -2.07
N ILE A 148 -1.58 6.90 -1.52
CA ILE A 148 -0.36 6.91 -0.71
C ILE A 148 -0.71 7.50 0.65
N VAL A 149 -0.20 6.90 1.72
CA VAL A 149 -0.16 7.48 3.07
C VAL A 149 1.26 7.30 3.59
N SER A 150 1.84 8.35 4.15
CA SER A 150 3.20 8.33 4.69
C SER A 150 3.28 9.05 6.03
N ALA A 151 4.24 8.66 6.87
CA ALA A 151 4.64 9.45 8.04
C ALA A 151 5.39 10.72 7.61
N ASP A 152 6.13 10.65 6.50
CA ASP A 152 7.00 11.70 5.99
C ASP A 152 6.42 12.43 4.78
N ASP A 153 7.05 13.55 4.43
CA ASP A 153 6.68 14.33 3.24
C ASP A 153 7.12 13.62 1.95
N ILE A 154 6.14 13.20 1.14
CA ILE A 154 6.35 12.53 -0.15
C ILE A 154 6.63 13.53 -1.29
N ALA A 155 6.41 14.83 -1.09
CA ALA A 155 6.61 15.87 -2.11
C ALA A 155 7.26 17.13 -1.53
N PRO A 156 8.53 17.06 -1.08
CA PRO A 156 9.22 18.15 -0.38
C PRO A 156 9.54 19.37 -1.28
N ASP A 157 9.35 19.26 -2.59
CA ASP A 157 9.42 20.36 -3.55
C ASP A 157 8.15 21.23 -3.58
N ILE A 158 7.10 20.84 -2.86
CA ILE A 158 5.83 21.57 -2.74
C ILE A 158 5.72 22.13 -1.33
N ASP A 159 5.24 23.38 -1.22
CA ASP A 159 5.11 24.04 0.08
C ASP A 159 4.18 23.26 1.03
N GLY A 160 4.67 23.01 2.24
CA GLY A 160 3.95 22.28 3.29
C GLY A 160 4.03 20.76 3.14
N ILE A 161 3.73 20.04 4.23
CA ILE A 161 3.85 18.58 4.27
C ILE A 161 2.82 17.95 3.34
N GLN A 162 3.27 17.14 2.39
CA GLN A 162 2.42 16.29 1.57
C GLN A 162 2.65 14.85 2.03
N ASN A 163 1.71 14.24 2.75
CA ASN A 163 1.90 12.87 3.26
C ASN A 163 0.68 11.97 3.04
N VAL A 164 -0.31 12.46 2.29
CA VAL A 164 -1.40 11.66 1.71
C VAL A 164 -1.61 12.07 0.26
N TRP A 165 -1.94 11.10 -0.60
CA TRP A 165 -2.27 11.33 -2.00
C TRP A 165 -3.37 10.39 -2.50
N ILE A 166 -4.25 10.89 -3.37
CA ILE A 166 -5.20 10.08 -4.15
C ILE A 166 -4.95 10.32 -5.64
N GLN A 167 -4.90 9.22 -6.41
CA GLN A 167 -4.69 9.26 -7.85
C GLN A 167 -5.70 10.16 -8.57
N GLY A 168 -5.17 11.16 -9.28
CA GLY A 168 -5.97 12.10 -10.05
C GLY A 168 -6.70 13.18 -9.25
N VAL A 169 -6.56 13.21 -7.92
CA VAL A 169 -7.09 14.28 -7.05
C VAL A 169 -5.97 15.19 -6.57
N GLY A 170 -4.90 14.61 -6.01
CA GLY A 170 -3.72 15.36 -5.59
C GLY A 170 -3.21 14.95 -4.21
N CYS A 171 -2.50 15.87 -3.57
CA CYS A 171 -1.85 15.66 -2.28
C CYS A 171 -2.49 16.49 -1.17
N ALA A 172 -2.20 16.13 0.08
CA ALA A 172 -2.45 16.98 1.22
C ALA A 172 -1.54 16.63 2.40
N SER A 173 -1.52 17.54 3.37
CA SER A 173 -1.12 17.22 4.72
C SER A 173 -2.21 16.42 5.44
N ALA A 174 -1.78 15.42 6.18
CA ALA A 174 -2.58 14.57 7.03
C ALA A 174 -1.88 14.39 8.37
N ILE A 175 -2.69 14.21 9.41
CA ILE A 175 -2.19 13.61 10.66
C ILE A 175 -2.07 12.12 10.38
N ALA A 176 -0.84 11.59 10.32
CA ALA A 176 -0.56 10.18 10.05
C ALA A 176 0.27 9.57 11.17
N HIS A 177 -0.06 8.32 11.55
CA HIS A 177 0.63 7.57 12.59
C HIS A 177 0.88 6.14 12.10
N PHE A 178 2.11 5.66 12.31
CA PHE A 178 2.55 4.31 11.98
C PHE A 178 3.07 3.61 13.24
N SER A 179 2.92 2.28 13.30
CA SER A 179 3.27 1.43 14.45
C SER A 179 3.70 0.06 13.95
N SER A 180 4.88 -0.41 14.38
CA SER A 180 5.45 -1.72 14.00
C SER A 180 5.75 -2.62 15.19
#